data_AF-A0A7L4RIA1-F1
#
_entry.id   AF-A0A7L4RIA1-F1
#
_cell.length_a   1.000
_cell.length_b   1.000
_cell.length_c   1.000
_cell.angle_alpha   90.00
_cell.angle_beta   90.00
_cell.angle_gamma   90.00
#
_symmetry.space_group_name_H-M   'P 1'
#
loop_
_entity.id
_entity.type
_entity.pdbx_description
1 polymer ?
#
loop_
_entity_poly.entity_id
_entity_poly.type
_entity_poly.pdbx_seq_one_letter_code
_entity_poly.pdbx_strand_id
1 'polypeptide(L)'
;MNWRPHFTIGAFAGAIVALALHCEIFIIFLAAIIGGISALAPDIDHDSSKIRKAADLTVPIFGIFFALSSSCYTDVLCITDNWKGIIVSALAITGLYTIVITYLKPSHRGIIHSLLFALAYFAVLYAISDFAFALFGFVGYASHLLADGEIKLA
;
A
#
# COMPACT_ATOMS: atom_id res chain seq x y z
N MET A 1 -17.43 1.34 0.17
CA MET A 1 -17.08 2.52 0.98
C MET A 1 -16.98 3.79 0.14
N ASN A 2 -17.26 4.94 0.74
CA ASN A 2 -16.98 6.25 0.14
C ASN A 2 -15.49 6.59 0.29
N TRP A 3 -14.63 6.05 -0.59
CA TRP A 3 -13.16 6.24 -0.53
C TRP A 3 -12.70 7.71 -0.49
N ARG A 4 -13.50 8.65 -1.01
CA ARG A 4 -13.15 10.08 -1.07
C ARG A 4 -12.91 10.68 0.33
N PRO A 5 -13.88 10.63 1.27
CA PRO A 5 -13.66 11.02 2.66
C PRO A 5 -12.40 10.44 3.30
N HIS A 6 -12.18 9.12 3.23
CA HIS A 6 -11.04 8.46 3.85
C HIS A 6 -9.71 8.96 3.26
N PHE A 7 -9.63 9.05 1.94
CA PHE A 7 -8.47 9.63 1.27
C PHE A 7 -8.22 11.07 1.72
N THR A 8 -9.25 11.91 1.76
CA THR A 8 -9.09 13.31 2.15
C THR A 8 -8.67 13.46 3.61
N ILE A 9 -9.28 12.71 4.53
CA ILE A 9 -8.93 12.74 5.96
C ILE A 9 -7.49 12.25 6.15
N GLY A 10 -7.11 11.15 5.51
CA GLY A 10 -5.74 10.64 5.54
C GLY A 10 -4.72 11.63 4.99
N ALA A 11 -5.05 12.31 3.88
CA ALA A 11 -4.17 13.30 3.28
C ALA A 11 -3.96 14.52 4.19
N PHE A 12 -5.04 15.02 4.81
CA PHE A 12 -4.92 16.08 5.80
C PHE A 12 -4.12 15.63 7.03
N ALA A 13 -4.35 14.41 7.53
CA ALA A 13 -3.65 13.89 8.69
C ALA A 13 -2.13 13.76 8.43
N GLY A 14 -1.75 13.23 7.27
CA GLY A 14 -0.34 13.17 6.84
C GLY A 14 0.30 14.55 6.71
N ALA A 15 -0.40 15.50 6.07
CA ALA A 15 0.09 16.87 5.92
C ALA A 15 0.27 17.58 7.27
N ILE A 16 -0.68 17.42 8.21
CA ILE A 16 -0.62 17.99 9.56
C ILE A 16 0.59 17.45 10.32
N VAL A 17 0.87 16.15 10.23
CA VAL A 17 2.03 15.56 10.90
C VAL A 17 3.33 16.07 10.29
N ALA A 18 3.43 16.16 8.96
CA ALA A 18 4.60 16.75 8.31
C ALA A 18 4.81 18.23 8.68
N LEU A 19 3.74 19.01 8.80
CA LEU A 19 3.78 20.39 9.29
C LEU A 19 4.26 20.46 10.75
N ALA A 20 3.76 19.58 11.61
CA ALA A 20 4.16 19.51 13.02
C ALA A 20 5.63 19.11 13.21
N LEU A 21 6.19 18.36 12.25
CA LEU A 21 7.60 18.01 12.20
C LEU A 21 8.47 19.08 11.50
N HIS A 22 7.89 20.24 11.16
CA HIS A 22 8.56 21.33 10.46
C HIS A 22 9.24 20.91 9.14
N CYS A 23 8.64 19.96 8.42
CA CYS A 23 9.15 19.51 7.14
C CYS A 23 8.98 20.57 6.05
N GLU A 24 9.80 20.47 5.00
CA GLU A 24 9.69 21.33 3.83
C GLU A 24 8.38 21.10 3.06
N ILE A 25 7.95 22.10 2.28
CA ILE A 25 6.68 22.08 1.53
C ILE A 25 6.53 20.85 0.62
N PHE A 26 7.62 20.40 0.01
CA PHE A 26 7.62 19.20 -0.83
C PHE A 26 7.31 17.94 -0.02
N ILE A 27 7.89 17.81 1.17
CA ILE A 27 7.65 16.68 2.07
C ILE A 27 6.23 16.71 2.64
N ILE A 28 5.69 17.90 2.92
CA ILE A 28 4.28 18.05 3.33
C ILE A 28 3.33 17.55 2.24
N PHE A 29 3.61 17.91 0.98
CA PHE A 29 2.82 17.41 -0.15
C PHE A 29 2.94 15.88 -0.30
N LEU A 30 4.15 15.34 -0.18
CA LEU A 30 4.37 13.90 -0.24
C LEU A 30 3.65 13.16 0.92
N ALA A 31 3.72 13.70 2.14
CA ALA A 31 3.04 13.17 3.31
C ALA A 31 1.51 13.16 3.14
N ALA A 32 0.95 14.17 2.48
CA ALA A 32 -0.47 14.20 2.14
C ALA A 32 -0.85 13.06 1.17
N ILE A 33 -0.03 12.81 0.16
CA ILE A 33 -0.27 11.70 -0.78
C ILE A 33 -0.18 10.36 -0.06
N ILE A 34 0.90 10.14 0.71
CA ILE A 34 1.12 8.89 1.44
C ILE A 34 -0.03 8.66 2.43
N GLY A 35 -0.35 9.65 3.27
CA GLY A 35 -1.44 9.55 4.23
C GLY A 35 -2.78 9.25 3.58
N GLY A 36 -3.09 9.89 2.44
CA GLY A 36 -4.31 9.64 1.69
C GLY A 36 -4.38 8.22 1.12
N ILE A 37 -3.30 7.72 0.52
CA ILE A 37 -3.23 6.36 -0.01
C ILE A 37 -3.29 5.33 1.12
N SER A 38 -2.54 5.54 2.20
CA SER A 38 -2.50 4.63 3.35
C SER A 38 -3.84 4.58 4.10
N ALA A 39 -4.62 5.66 4.11
CA ALA A 39 -5.99 5.64 4.62
C ALA A 39 -6.91 4.74 3.80
N LEU A 40 -6.58 4.41 2.54
CA LEU A 40 -7.36 3.46 1.75
C LEU A 40 -6.91 2.02 1.93
N ALA A 41 -5.71 1.79 2.48
CA ALA A 41 -5.14 0.45 2.63
C ALA A 41 -6.04 -0.55 3.39
N PRO A 42 -6.77 -0.16 4.46
CA PRO A 42 -7.64 -1.10 5.17
C PRO A 42 -8.73 -1.71 4.28
N ASP A 43 -9.15 -0.96 3.27
CA ASP A 43 -10.32 -1.24 2.43
C ASP A 43 -10.00 -2.15 1.23
N ILE A 44 -8.75 -2.62 1.12
CA ILE A 44 -8.32 -3.59 0.09
C ILE A 44 -9.00 -4.96 0.25
N ASP A 45 -9.58 -5.20 1.42
CA ASP A 45 -10.36 -6.40 1.76
C ASP A 45 -11.76 -6.41 1.11
N HIS A 46 -12.23 -5.28 0.59
CA HIS A 46 -13.57 -5.14 0.03
C HIS A 46 -13.54 -5.22 -1.50
N ASP A 47 -14.20 -6.22 -2.11
CA ASP A 47 -14.10 -6.51 -3.55
C ASP A 47 -14.54 -5.36 -4.45
N SER A 48 -15.51 -4.54 -4.00
CA SER A 48 -15.96 -3.37 -4.75
C SER A 48 -15.17 -2.09 -4.48
N SER A 49 -14.17 -2.11 -3.59
CA SER A 49 -13.39 -0.92 -3.26
C SER A 49 -12.50 -0.50 -4.44
N LYS A 50 -12.28 0.80 -4.56
CA LYS A 50 -11.43 1.33 -5.64
C LYS A 50 -9.98 0.95 -5.46
N ILE A 51 -9.51 0.88 -4.21
CA ILE A 51 -8.14 0.49 -3.89
C ILE A 51 -7.89 -0.97 -4.28
N ARG A 52 -8.88 -1.85 -4.07
CA ARG A 52 -8.81 -3.24 -4.51
C ARG A 52 -8.73 -3.35 -6.02
N LYS A 53 -9.63 -2.68 -6.75
CA LYS A 53 -9.61 -2.65 -8.22
C LYS A 53 -8.31 -2.05 -8.78
N ALA A 54 -7.77 -1.04 -8.12
CA ALA A 54 -6.48 -0.47 -8.47
C ALA A 54 -5.36 -1.51 -8.26
N ALA A 55 -5.30 -2.18 -7.11
CA ALA A 55 -4.32 -3.23 -6.84
C ALA A 55 -4.44 -4.42 -7.83
N ASP A 56 -5.65 -4.86 -8.14
CA ASP A 56 -5.91 -5.94 -9.12
C ASP A 56 -5.36 -5.60 -10.51
N LEU A 57 -5.34 -4.31 -10.88
CA LEU A 57 -4.76 -3.84 -12.13
C LEU A 57 -3.25 -3.59 -12.02
N THR A 58 -2.78 -2.96 -10.95
CA THR A 58 -1.40 -2.47 -10.85
C THR A 58 -0.42 -3.56 -10.45
N VAL A 59 -0.81 -4.51 -9.59
CA VAL A 59 0.10 -5.56 -9.13
C VAL A 59 0.65 -6.43 -10.27
N PRO A 60 -0.15 -6.89 -11.26
CA PRO A 60 0.40 -7.61 -12.40
C PRO A 60 1.39 -6.77 -13.22
N ILE A 61 1.10 -5.49 -13.43
CA ILE A 61 1.95 -4.58 -14.20
C ILE A 61 3.29 -4.37 -13.47
N PHE A 62 3.23 -4.04 -12.17
CA PHE A 62 4.43 -3.89 -11.35
C PHE A 62 5.17 -5.21 -11.16
N GLY A 63 4.48 -6.35 -11.14
CA GLY A 63 5.10 -7.68 -11.10
C GLY A 63 5.93 -7.96 -12.35
N ILE A 64 5.42 -7.61 -13.53
CA ILE A 64 6.17 -7.69 -14.79
C ILE A 64 7.37 -6.73 -14.76
N PHE A 65 7.15 -5.47 -14.36
CA PHE A 65 8.22 -4.49 -14.27
C PHE A 65 9.33 -4.94 -13.30
N PHE A 66 8.96 -5.45 -12.12
CA PHE A 66 9.89 -5.97 -11.14
C PHE A 66 10.64 -7.20 -11.66
N ALA A 67 9.96 -8.13 -12.32
CA ALA A 67 10.59 -9.30 -12.94
C ALA A 67 11.61 -8.90 -14.01
N LEU A 68 11.27 -7.91 -14.85
CA LEU A 68 12.18 -7.35 -15.84
C LEU A 68 13.37 -6.65 -15.20
N SER A 69 13.13 -5.75 -14.24
CA SER A 69 14.18 -4.96 -13.57
C SER A 69 15.14 -5.83 -12.77
N SER A 70 14.63 -6.85 -12.07
CA SER A 70 15.46 -7.78 -11.29
C SER A 70 16.27 -8.74 -12.15
N SER A 71 15.75 -9.15 -13.31
CA SER A 71 16.45 -10.09 -14.21
C SER A 71 17.39 -9.38 -15.19
N CYS A 72 17.03 -8.19 -15.64
CA CYS A 72 17.71 -7.45 -16.72
C CYS A 72 17.73 -5.94 -16.40
N TYR A 73 18.49 -5.56 -15.37
CA TYR A 73 18.53 -4.20 -14.81
C TYR A 73 19.01 -3.12 -15.82
N THR A 74 19.74 -3.49 -16.88
CA THR A 74 20.23 -2.54 -17.91
C THR A 74 20.45 -3.13 -19.31
N ASP A 75 20.40 -4.45 -19.49
CA ASP A 75 20.65 -5.11 -20.77
C ASP A 75 19.33 -5.58 -21.39
N VAL A 76 18.96 -5.02 -22.54
CA VAL A 76 17.71 -5.39 -23.23
C VAL A 76 17.86 -6.74 -23.96
N LEU A 77 19.09 -7.12 -24.35
CA LEU A 77 19.34 -8.41 -25.00
C LEU A 77 19.17 -9.58 -24.01
N CYS A 78 19.41 -9.34 -22.72
CA CYS A 78 19.13 -10.30 -21.64
C CYS A 78 17.68 -10.83 -21.64
N ILE A 79 16.72 -10.09 -22.18
CA ILE A 79 15.31 -10.53 -22.27
C ILE A 79 15.19 -11.80 -23.10
N THR A 80 15.91 -11.91 -24.24
CA THR A 80 15.79 -13.10 -25.11
C THR A 80 16.39 -14.34 -24.48
N ASP A 81 17.39 -14.18 -23.62
CA ASP A 81 18.06 -15.31 -22.97
C ASP A 81 17.32 -15.76 -21.71
N ASN A 82 16.69 -14.80 -20.99
CA ASN A 82 16.05 -15.04 -19.70
C ASN A 82 14.51 -14.96 -19.70
N TRP A 83 13.87 -14.94 -20.89
CA TRP A 83 12.41 -14.75 -21.02
C TRP A 83 11.59 -15.72 -20.14
N LYS A 84 12.04 -16.97 -19.98
CA LYS A 84 11.38 -17.96 -19.12
C LYS A 84 11.39 -17.53 -17.65
N GLY A 85 12.54 -17.08 -17.15
CA GLY A 85 12.70 -16.63 -15.76
C GLY A 85 11.87 -15.38 -15.46
N ILE A 86 11.82 -14.45 -16.41
CA ILE A 86 10.99 -13.23 -16.32
C ILE A 86 9.50 -13.61 -16.23
N ILE A 87 9.01 -14.48 -17.13
CA ILE A 87 7.61 -14.93 -17.12
C ILE A 87 7.28 -15.65 -15.82
N VAL A 88 8.13 -16.59 -15.38
CA VAL A 88 7.92 -17.33 -14.13
C VAL A 88 7.86 -16.38 -12.94
N SER A 89 8.76 -15.40 -12.86
CA SER A 89 8.79 -14.42 -11.77
C SER A 89 7.55 -13.51 -11.78
N ALA A 90 7.14 -13.03 -12.95
CA ALA A 90 5.93 -12.22 -13.09
C ALA A 90 4.66 -12.99 -12.70
N LEU A 91 4.56 -14.26 -13.14
CA LEU A 91 3.48 -15.16 -12.76
C LEU A 91 3.52 -15.52 -11.27
N ALA A 92 4.71 -15.68 -10.68
CA ALA A 92 4.83 -15.96 -9.25
C ALA A 92 4.35 -14.78 -8.39
N ILE A 93 4.73 -13.54 -8.74
CA ILE A 93 4.28 -12.33 -8.03
C ILE A 93 2.77 -12.16 -8.18
N THR A 94 2.27 -12.24 -9.42
CA THR A 94 0.84 -12.09 -9.70
C THR A 94 0.03 -13.20 -9.05
N GLY A 95 0.49 -14.45 -9.18
CA GLY A 95 -0.15 -15.63 -8.60
C GLY A 95 -0.17 -15.59 -7.08
N LEU A 96 0.93 -15.18 -6.43
CA LEU A 96 0.96 -14.99 -4.98
C LEU A 96 -0.06 -13.93 -4.54
N TYR A 97 -0.10 -12.78 -5.22
CA TYR A 97 -1.11 -11.76 -4.97
C TYR A 97 -2.53 -12.34 -5.12
N THR A 98 -2.83 -13.01 -6.24
CA THR A 98 -4.14 -13.65 -6.48
C THR A 98 -4.50 -14.68 -5.41
N ILE A 99 -3.54 -15.49 -4.94
CA ILE A 99 -3.77 -16.47 -3.88
C ILE A 99 -4.12 -15.75 -2.57
N VAL A 100 -3.31 -14.77 -2.17
CA VAL A 100 -3.52 -14.00 -0.93
C VAL A 100 -4.90 -13.36 -0.95
N ILE A 101 -5.26 -12.71 -2.04
CA ILE A 101 -6.50 -11.94 -2.09
C ILE A 101 -7.77 -12.76 -2.36
N THR A 102 -7.63 -14.01 -2.81
CA THR A 102 -8.76 -14.91 -3.10
C THR A 102 -9.02 -15.85 -1.93
N TYR A 103 -7.95 -16.39 -1.34
CA TYR A 103 -8.05 -17.43 -0.32
C TYR A 103 -7.68 -16.95 1.09
N LEU A 104 -6.79 -15.98 1.22
CA LEU A 104 -6.34 -15.44 2.52
C LEU A 104 -6.94 -14.08 2.84
N LYS A 105 -7.93 -13.63 2.05
CA LYS A 105 -8.61 -12.36 2.24
C LYS A 105 -9.31 -12.34 3.59
N PRO A 106 -8.94 -11.43 4.51
CA PRO A 106 -9.65 -11.30 5.77
C PRO A 106 -11.10 -10.87 5.54
N SER A 107 -11.98 -11.19 6.48
CA SER A 107 -13.34 -10.63 6.49
C SER A 107 -13.28 -9.11 6.48
N HIS A 108 -14.19 -8.44 5.76
CA HIS A 108 -14.29 -6.98 5.80
C HIS A 108 -14.47 -6.51 7.25
N ARG A 109 -13.67 -5.53 7.68
CA ARG A 109 -13.56 -5.09 9.09
C ARG A 109 -13.00 -6.13 10.07
N GLY A 110 -12.27 -7.12 9.55
CA GLY A 110 -11.56 -8.12 10.35
C GLY A 110 -10.25 -7.55 10.91
N ILE A 111 -9.21 -8.39 10.93
CA ILE A 111 -7.89 -8.06 11.49
C ILE A 111 -7.27 -6.82 10.82
N ILE A 112 -7.54 -6.59 9.54
CA ILE A 112 -7.05 -5.40 8.81
C ILE A 112 -7.58 -4.10 9.44
N HIS A 113 -8.80 -4.10 9.98
CA HIS A 113 -9.33 -2.94 10.72
C HIS A 113 -8.93 -2.97 12.19
N SER A 114 -7.64 -3.15 12.50
CA SER A 114 -7.11 -3.15 13.88
C SER A 114 -5.86 -2.29 14.01
N LEU A 115 -5.62 -1.80 15.23
CA LEU A 115 -4.39 -1.08 15.59
C LEU A 115 -3.15 -1.97 15.45
N LEU A 116 -3.26 -3.27 15.74
CA LEU A 116 -2.14 -4.20 15.53
C LEU A 116 -1.73 -4.26 14.06
N PHE A 117 -2.70 -4.32 13.15
CA PHE A 117 -2.40 -4.32 11.71
C PHE A 117 -1.89 -2.95 11.23
N ALA A 118 -2.37 -1.84 11.81
CA ALA A 118 -1.80 -0.52 11.56
C ALA A 118 -0.31 -0.44 11.97
N LEU A 119 0.05 -1.03 13.11
CA LEU A 119 1.46 -1.12 13.55
C LEU A 119 2.29 -2.06 12.67
N ALA A 120 1.74 -3.19 12.23
CA ALA A 120 2.40 -4.06 11.27
C ALA A 120 2.65 -3.33 9.93
N TYR A 121 1.66 -2.56 9.46
CA TYR A 121 1.78 -1.71 8.28
C TYR A 121 2.88 -0.66 8.45
N PHE A 122 2.93 0.04 9.61
CA PHE A 122 4.03 0.95 9.95
C PHE A 122 5.39 0.25 9.88
N ALA A 123 5.53 -0.93 10.48
CA ALA A 123 6.80 -1.67 10.51
C ALA A 123 7.25 -2.05 9.09
N VAL A 124 6.33 -2.45 8.21
CA VAL A 124 6.63 -2.73 6.80
C VAL A 124 7.09 -1.46 6.08
N LEU A 125 6.37 -0.34 6.24
CA LEU A 125 6.76 0.93 5.62
C LEU A 125 8.13 1.43 6.11
N TYR A 126 8.43 1.23 7.39
CA TYR A 126 9.71 1.59 7.98
C TYR A 126 10.86 0.74 7.41
N ALA A 127 10.63 -0.56 7.20
CA ALA A 127 11.64 -1.47 6.66
C ALA A 127 12.02 -1.17 5.19
N ILE A 128 11.10 -0.59 4.41
CA ILE A 128 11.33 -0.30 2.98
C ILE A 128 11.78 1.13 2.69
N SER A 129 11.66 2.03 3.67
CA SER A 129 11.93 3.46 3.49
C SER A 129 12.54 4.04 4.77
N ASP A 130 11.88 5.00 5.41
CA ASP A 130 12.36 5.65 6.62
C ASP A 130 11.21 5.87 7.64
N PHE A 131 11.58 6.40 8.81
CA PHE A 131 10.64 6.63 9.90
C PHE A 131 9.55 7.65 9.54
N ALA A 132 9.89 8.72 8.82
CA ALA A 132 8.94 9.76 8.47
C ALA A 132 7.90 9.21 7.47
N PHE A 133 8.35 8.49 6.45
CA PHE A 133 7.49 7.80 5.49
C PHE A 133 6.53 6.84 6.18
N ALA A 134 7.05 6.01 7.09
CA ALA A 134 6.25 5.07 7.86
C ALA A 134 5.22 5.78 8.75
N LEU A 135 5.61 6.87 9.40
CA LEU A 135 4.73 7.67 10.25
C LEU A 135 3.58 8.29 9.47
N PHE A 136 3.85 8.88 8.29
CA PHE A 136 2.80 9.44 7.44
C PHE A 136 1.80 8.36 7.00
N GLY A 137 2.29 7.18 6.64
CA GLY A 137 1.44 6.06 6.27
C GLY A 137 0.61 5.53 7.46
N PHE A 138 1.22 5.40 8.63
CA PHE A 138 0.53 4.99 9.85
C PHE A 138 -0.59 5.95 10.25
N VAL A 139 -0.31 7.26 10.21
CA VAL A 139 -1.30 8.29 10.54
C VAL A 139 -2.46 8.26 9.54
N GLY A 140 -2.17 8.09 8.25
CA GLY A 140 -3.18 7.85 7.23
C GLY A 140 -4.05 6.63 7.55
N TYR A 141 -3.43 5.49 7.82
CA TYR A 141 -4.11 4.25 8.18
C TYR A 141 -4.99 4.42 9.45
N ALA A 142 -4.43 4.99 10.50
CA ALA A 142 -5.12 5.22 11.77
C ALA A 142 -6.31 6.18 11.59
N SER A 143 -6.18 7.18 10.72
CA SER A 143 -7.27 8.11 10.42
C SER A 143 -8.49 7.43 9.80
N HIS A 144 -8.29 6.36 9.01
CA HIS A 144 -9.37 5.52 8.50
C HIS A 144 -10.07 4.77 9.64
N LEU A 145 -9.32 4.11 10.53
CA LEU A 145 -9.88 3.41 11.68
C LEU A 145 -10.69 4.35 12.58
N LEU A 146 -10.18 5.56 12.80
CA LEU A 146 -10.85 6.62 13.55
C LEU A 146 -12.16 7.05 12.87
N ALA A 147 -12.14 7.24 11.55
CA ALA A 147 -13.30 7.66 10.78
C ALA A 147 -14.41 6.58 10.79
N ASP A 148 -14.04 5.31 10.78
CA ASP A 148 -14.99 4.19 10.85
C ASP A 148 -15.40 3.82 12.29
N GLY A 149 -14.73 4.36 13.31
CA GLY A 149 -14.94 4.01 14.71
C GLY A 149 -14.45 2.60 15.09
N GLU A 150 -13.57 2.01 14.28
CA GLU A 150 -13.10 0.62 14.39
C GLU A 150 -11.75 0.53 15.16
N ILE A 151 -11.61 1.28 16.26
CA ILE A 151 -10.39 1.24 17.07
C ILE A 151 -10.41 0.01 17.99
N LYS A 152 -9.85 -1.10 17.50
CA LYS A 152 -9.64 -2.33 18.28
C LYS A 152 -8.19 -2.78 18.21
N LEU A 153 -7.74 -3.49 19.24
CA LEU A 153 -6.37 -4.01 19.30
C LEU A 153 -6.14 -5.15 18.29
N ALA A 154 -7.10 -6.07 18.14
CA ALA A 154 -7.11 -7.15 17.15
C ALA A 154 -8.56 -7.47 16.74
#